data_AF-V4AWH7-F1
#
_entry.id   AF-V4AWH7-F1
#
_cell.length_a   1.000
_cell.length_b   1.000
_cell.length_c   1.000
_cell.angle_alpha   90.00
_cell.angle_beta   90.00
_cell.angle_gamma   90.00
#
_symmetry.space_group_name_H-M   'P 1'
#
loop_
_entity.id
_entity.type
_entity.pdbx_description
1 polymer ?
#
loop_
_entity_poly.entity_id
_entity_poly.type
_entity_poly.pdbx_seq_one_letter_code
_entity_poly.pdbx_strand_id
1 'polypeptide(L)'
;MSDLDSEYPKAESARPFLPEEEEKKFVKLFNEQKFIPRTAILKVWFNYPKNMFFQPIPAKDKITFTNKEGKKETGSKIGFRNGFCSDVLTSVDIQEIVKAGGRIIRILDGIVYEENFKTPPYRDYILILRDLRNKYKREGNIVGSNCMKLLGNSLYGKSIQKDRNTRNHLWNEVTFQANFDSHVKNYEKINDTQYFVETKIKEKEITA
;
A
#
# COMPACT_ATOMS: atom_id res chain seq x y z
N MET A 1 -6.00 10.88 -2.49
CA MET A 1 -5.17 11.59 -3.49
C MET A 1 -5.94 12.70 -4.20
N SER A 2 -7.17 12.49 -4.67
CA SER A 2 -7.96 13.57 -5.29
C SER A 2 -8.53 14.61 -4.32
N ASP A 3 -8.36 14.38 -3.03
CA ASP A 3 -8.75 15.31 -1.98
C ASP A 3 -7.68 16.40 -1.87
N LEU A 4 -8.11 17.66 -1.98
CA LEU A 4 -7.24 18.84 -1.96
C LEU A 4 -6.55 19.03 -0.61
N ASP A 5 -7.17 18.52 0.44
CA ASP A 5 -6.70 18.61 1.82
C ASP A 5 -6.00 17.32 2.26
N SER A 6 -5.59 16.47 1.31
CA SER A 6 -4.80 15.27 1.61
C SER A 6 -3.47 15.65 2.28
N GLU A 7 -3.22 15.10 3.46
CA GLU A 7 -1.92 15.18 4.11
C GLU A 7 -0.91 14.28 3.39
N TYR A 8 0.27 14.84 3.09
CA TYR A 8 1.39 14.09 2.53
C TYR A 8 2.59 14.21 3.47
N PRO A 9 3.08 13.12 4.06
CA PRO A 9 4.28 13.17 4.88
C PRO A 9 5.53 13.45 4.04
N LYS A 10 6.49 14.19 4.61
CA LYS A 10 7.84 14.28 4.07
C LYS A 10 8.62 13.04 4.47
N ALA A 11 9.12 12.29 3.50
CA ALA A 11 9.84 11.04 3.76
C ALA A 11 11.11 11.26 4.60
N GLU A 12 11.75 12.42 4.44
CA GLU A 12 12.95 12.83 5.17
C GLU A 12 12.69 13.07 6.66
N SER A 13 11.43 13.33 7.03
CA SER A 13 11.01 13.51 8.43
C SER A 13 10.60 12.19 9.11
N ALA A 14 10.73 11.06 8.41
CA ALA A 14 10.38 9.76 8.95
C ALA A 14 11.38 9.35 10.02
N ARG A 15 10.85 8.94 11.18
CA ARG A 15 11.63 8.34 12.25
C ARG A 15 10.92 7.13 12.85
N PRO A 16 11.65 6.20 13.49
CA PRO A 16 11.03 5.16 14.27
C PRO A 16 10.18 5.75 15.40
N PHE A 17 9.05 5.10 15.67
CA PHE A 17 8.27 5.31 16.87
C PHE A 17 9.05 4.79 18.08
N LEU A 18 9.00 5.51 19.21
CA LEU A 18 9.68 5.13 20.45
C LEU A 18 8.66 4.66 21.51
N PRO A 19 8.42 3.35 21.68
CA PRO A 19 7.36 2.86 22.54
C PRO A 19 7.50 3.26 24.02
N GLU A 20 8.74 3.32 24.53
CA GLU A 20 9.00 3.64 25.93
C GLU A 20 8.59 5.06 26.31
N GLU A 21 8.74 5.99 25.38
CA GLU A 21 8.52 7.43 25.60
C GLU A 21 7.15 7.89 25.10
N GLU A 22 6.68 7.34 23.97
CA GLU A 22 5.57 7.92 23.21
C GLU A 22 4.24 7.16 23.33
N GLU A 23 4.25 5.88 23.72
CA GLU A 23 3.07 4.99 23.66
C GLU A 23 1.90 5.54 24.45
N LYS A 24 2.08 5.83 25.73
CA LYS A 24 1.01 6.33 26.59
C LYS A 24 0.43 7.65 26.06
N LYS A 25 1.30 8.52 25.54
CA LYS A 25 0.92 9.82 24.97
C LYS A 25 0.09 9.62 23.70
N PHE A 26 0.56 8.79 22.77
CA PHE A 26 -0.11 8.56 21.49
C PHE A 26 -1.44 7.84 21.70
N VAL A 27 -1.49 6.79 22.53
CA VAL A 27 -2.74 6.09 22.87
C VAL A 27 -3.78 7.06 23.44
N LYS A 28 -3.36 7.98 24.33
CA LYS A 28 -4.24 9.03 24.85
C LYS A 28 -4.73 9.97 23.73
N LEU A 29 -3.81 10.49 22.91
CA LEU A 29 -4.15 11.42 21.82
C LEU A 29 -5.10 10.79 20.78
N PHE A 30 -4.89 9.52 20.42
CA PHE A 30 -5.78 8.81 19.49
C PHE A 30 -7.17 8.62 20.08
N ASN A 31 -7.27 8.10 21.30
CA ASN A 31 -8.57 7.86 21.94
C ASN A 31 -9.32 9.17 22.25
N GLU A 32 -8.62 10.29 22.44
CA GLU A 32 -9.23 11.63 22.60
C GLU A 32 -9.53 12.34 21.27
N GLN A 33 -9.22 11.74 20.11
CA GLN A 33 -9.38 12.38 18.79
C GLN A 33 -8.57 13.69 18.63
N LYS A 34 -7.41 13.78 19.29
CA LYS A 34 -6.55 14.99 19.31
C LYS A 34 -5.18 14.78 18.66
N PHE A 35 -5.02 13.72 17.87
CA PHE A 35 -3.78 13.50 17.14
C PHE A 35 -3.76 14.39 15.89
N ILE A 36 -2.91 15.43 15.89
CA ILE A 36 -2.82 16.46 14.83
C ILE A 36 -1.34 16.82 14.62
N PRO A 37 -0.89 17.24 13.43
CA PRO A 37 -1.07 16.68 12.09
C PRO A 37 0.12 15.76 11.78
N ARG A 38 0.36 14.78 12.65
CA ARG A 38 1.45 13.82 12.45
C ARG A 38 0.88 12.69 11.59
N THR A 39 1.54 12.40 10.48
CA THR A 39 1.27 11.16 9.78
C THR A 39 2.05 10.06 10.49
N ALA A 40 1.43 8.90 10.71
CA ALA A 40 2.12 7.75 11.28
C ALA A 40 1.60 6.47 10.66
N ILE A 41 2.45 5.44 10.62
CA ILE A 41 2.09 4.07 10.27
C ILE A 41 2.50 3.22 11.47
N LEU A 42 1.52 2.72 12.21
CA LEU A 42 1.73 2.12 13.53
C LEU A 42 1.15 0.72 13.58
N LYS A 43 1.90 -0.19 14.21
CA LYS A 43 1.39 -1.49 14.65
C LYS A 43 0.61 -1.29 15.94
N VAL A 44 -0.70 -1.53 15.90
CA VAL A 44 -1.61 -1.19 17.00
C VAL A 44 -2.47 -2.37 17.43
N TRP A 45 -2.79 -2.39 18.72
CA TRP A 45 -3.84 -3.21 19.30
C TRP A 45 -5.04 -2.33 19.59
N PHE A 46 -6.22 -2.77 19.18
CA PHE A 46 -7.45 -2.02 19.34
C PHE A 46 -8.65 -2.95 19.50
N ASN A 47 -9.73 -2.43 20.08
CA ASN A 47 -10.99 -3.14 20.21
C ASN A 47 -12.09 -2.41 19.44
N TYR A 48 -12.88 -3.16 18.67
CA TYR A 48 -14.19 -2.69 18.19
C TYR A 48 -15.32 -3.08 19.16
N PRO A 49 -16.43 -2.32 19.19
CA PRO A 49 -17.64 -2.71 19.89
C PRO A 49 -18.17 -4.08 19.42
N LYS A 50 -18.72 -4.88 20.33
CA LYS A 50 -19.21 -6.24 20.02
C LYS A 50 -20.43 -6.27 19.09
N ASN A 51 -21.18 -5.19 19.03
CA ASN A 51 -22.41 -5.01 18.26
C ASN A 51 -22.21 -4.19 16.98
N MET A 52 -20.96 -3.92 16.58
CA MET A 52 -20.67 -3.15 15.39
C MET A 52 -20.91 -3.99 14.13
N PHE A 53 -21.69 -3.46 13.18
CA PHE A 53 -21.97 -4.11 11.91
C PHE A 53 -21.05 -3.61 10.78
N PHE A 54 -20.88 -2.29 10.66
CA PHE A 54 -19.98 -1.68 9.68
C PHE A 54 -18.69 -1.26 10.35
N GLN A 55 -17.59 -1.97 10.10
CA GLN A 55 -16.26 -1.55 10.56
C GLN A 55 -15.59 -0.72 9.46
N PRO A 56 -14.92 0.39 9.81
CA PRO A 56 -14.22 1.23 8.82
C PRO A 56 -13.07 0.46 8.17
N ILE A 57 -12.42 -0.44 8.92
CA ILE A 57 -11.30 -1.24 8.42
C ILE A 57 -11.68 -2.71 8.42
N PRO A 58 -11.69 -3.36 7.25
CA PRO A 58 -11.89 -4.80 7.18
C PRO A 58 -10.62 -5.56 7.58
N ALA A 59 -10.80 -6.69 8.26
CA ALA A 59 -9.71 -7.62 8.53
C ALA A 59 -9.49 -8.56 7.35
N LYS A 60 -8.23 -8.89 7.05
CA LYS A 60 -7.87 -9.87 6.03
C LYS A 60 -7.30 -11.12 6.67
N ASP A 61 -8.08 -12.18 6.64
CA ASP A 61 -7.79 -13.42 7.33
C ASP A 61 -7.22 -14.45 6.38
N LYS A 62 -6.11 -15.09 6.77
CA LYS A 62 -5.62 -16.28 6.08
C LYS A 62 -6.55 -17.44 6.40
N ILE A 63 -7.13 -18.02 5.37
CA ILE A 63 -7.97 -19.22 5.49
C ILE A 63 -7.28 -20.36 4.77
N THR A 64 -7.32 -21.55 5.35
CA THR A 64 -6.85 -22.77 4.69
C THR A 64 -8.07 -23.54 4.22
N PHE A 65 -8.10 -23.92 2.94
CA PHE A 65 -9.17 -24.73 2.37
C PHE A 65 -8.58 -25.86 1.53
N THR A 66 -9.33 -26.95 1.38
CA THR A 66 -8.94 -28.07 0.53
C THR A 66 -9.58 -27.87 -0.84
N ASN A 67 -8.76 -27.86 -1.90
CA ASN A 67 -9.26 -27.75 -3.27
C ASN A 67 -9.94 -29.08 -3.71
N LYS A 68 -10.56 -29.08 -4.90
CA LYS A 68 -11.25 -30.28 -5.44
C LYS A 68 -10.31 -31.49 -5.65
N GLU A 69 -9.01 -31.25 -5.72
CA GLU A 69 -7.96 -32.25 -5.93
C GLU A 69 -7.37 -32.76 -4.59
N GLY A 70 -7.92 -32.34 -3.44
CA GLY A 70 -7.45 -32.75 -2.11
C GLY A 70 -6.24 -31.96 -1.59
N LYS A 71 -5.75 -30.96 -2.33
CA LYS A 71 -4.60 -30.13 -1.93
C LYS A 71 -5.04 -29.02 -0.98
N LYS A 72 -4.28 -28.83 0.10
CA LYS A 72 -4.47 -27.69 1.00
C LYS A 72 -3.94 -26.42 0.35
N GLU A 73 -4.82 -25.45 0.15
CA GLU A 73 -4.49 -24.12 -0.35
C GLU A 73 -4.76 -23.08 0.74
N THR A 74 -4.01 -21.98 0.68
CA THR A 74 -4.21 -20.83 1.57
C THR A 74 -4.80 -19.69 0.77
N GLY A 75 -5.99 -19.26 1.16
CA GLY A 75 -6.65 -18.07 0.64
C GLY A 75 -6.61 -16.91 1.61
N SER A 76 -7.10 -15.77 1.15
CA SER A 76 -7.41 -14.64 2.03
C SER A 76 -8.91 -14.37 1.99
N LYS A 77 -9.56 -14.31 3.15
CA LYS A 77 -10.95 -13.91 3.28
C LYS A 77 -11.02 -12.55 3.97
N ILE A 78 -11.77 -11.63 3.37
CA ILE A 78 -12.07 -10.34 3.99
C ILE A 78 -13.24 -10.54 4.95
N GLY A 79 -13.09 -10.08 6.18
CA GLY A 79 -14.11 -10.19 7.22
C GLY A 79 -14.13 -8.98 8.14
N PHE A 80 -15.18 -8.90 8.95
CA PHE A 80 -15.34 -7.88 9.98
C PHE A 80 -15.15 -8.55 11.35
N ARG A 81 -14.21 -8.04 12.16
CA ARG A 81 -13.85 -8.59 13.46
C ARG A 81 -14.24 -7.64 14.59
N ASN A 82 -15.24 -8.01 15.37
CA ASN A 82 -15.57 -7.28 16.59
C ASN A 82 -14.64 -7.70 17.74
N GLY A 83 -14.50 -6.84 18.75
CA GLY A 83 -13.56 -7.09 19.85
C GLY A 83 -12.11 -6.86 19.42
N PHE A 84 -11.19 -7.68 19.93
CA PHE A 84 -9.75 -7.45 19.82
C PHE A 84 -9.19 -7.67 18.41
N CYS A 85 -8.44 -6.68 17.95
CA CYS A 85 -7.75 -6.66 16.68
C CYS A 85 -6.30 -6.18 16.86
N SER A 86 -5.41 -6.65 15.97
CA SER A 86 -4.02 -6.22 15.87
C SER A 86 -3.68 -6.06 14.40
N ASP A 87 -3.26 -4.85 14.00
CA ASP A 87 -2.90 -4.57 12.61
C ASP A 87 -1.89 -3.42 12.50
N VAL A 88 -1.35 -3.20 11.29
CA VAL A 88 -0.51 -2.05 10.94
C VAL A 88 -1.36 -1.03 10.20
N LEU A 89 -1.60 0.12 10.83
CA LEU A 89 -2.58 1.10 10.38
C LEU A 89 -1.97 2.49 10.26
N THR A 90 -2.54 3.31 9.37
CA THR A 90 -2.18 4.74 9.30
C THR A 90 -2.82 5.51 10.47
N SER A 91 -2.27 6.66 10.82
CA SER A 91 -2.87 7.55 11.83
C SER A 91 -4.32 7.93 11.49
N VAL A 92 -4.63 8.10 10.20
CA VAL A 92 -5.99 8.37 9.71
C VAL A 92 -6.93 7.20 9.99
N ASP A 93 -6.51 5.99 9.62
CA ASP A 93 -7.26 4.75 9.87
C ASP A 93 -7.55 4.54 11.38
N ILE A 94 -6.55 4.80 12.21
CA ILE A 94 -6.66 4.71 13.68
C ILE A 94 -7.68 5.73 14.21
N GLN A 95 -7.68 6.95 13.66
CA GLN A 95 -8.68 7.97 14.03
C GLN A 95 -10.09 7.55 13.61
N GLU A 96 -10.27 6.98 12.41
CA GLU A 96 -11.57 6.47 11.96
C GLU A 96 -12.09 5.30 12.82
N ILE A 97 -11.20 4.40 13.27
CA ILE A 97 -11.57 3.35 14.26
C ILE A 97 -12.16 3.98 15.51
N VAL A 98 -11.48 4.97 16.08
CA VAL A 98 -11.91 5.60 17.34
C VAL A 98 -13.21 6.39 17.13
N LYS A 99 -13.37 7.10 16.01
CA LYS A 99 -14.63 7.77 15.66
C LYS A 99 -15.81 6.81 15.59
N ALA A 100 -15.55 5.60 15.08
CA ALA A 100 -16.57 4.57 14.96
C ALA A 100 -16.85 3.84 16.30
N GLY A 101 -16.28 4.30 17.42
CA GLY A 101 -16.48 3.74 18.76
C GLY A 101 -15.47 2.65 19.14
N GLY A 102 -14.46 2.43 18.31
CA GLY A 102 -13.32 1.59 18.68
C GLY A 102 -12.43 2.26 19.73
N ARG A 103 -11.57 1.46 20.36
CA ARG A 103 -10.63 1.94 21.37
C ARG A 103 -9.23 1.42 21.09
N ILE A 104 -8.25 2.31 21.04
CA ILE A 104 -6.84 1.94 20.94
C ILE A 104 -6.37 1.50 22.32
N ILE A 105 -5.80 0.30 22.37
CA ILE A 105 -5.31 -0.34 23.59
C ILE A 105 -3.83 -0.10 23.77
N ARG A 106 -3.06 -0.32 22.70
CA ARG A 106 -1.59 -0.26 22.73
C ARG A 106 -1.03 0.05 21.35
N ILE A 107 0.10 0.75 21.32
CA ILE A 107 0.93 0.92 20.12
C ILE A 107 2.24 0.16 20.36
N LEU A 108 2.61 -0.70 19.43
CA LEU A 108 3.76 -1.59 19.59
C LEU A 108 5.02 -1.07 18.93
N ASP A 109 4.88 -0.57 17.70
CA ASP A 109 5.96 -0.21 16.81
C ASP A 109 5.41 0.65 15.67
N GLY A 110 6.28 1.27 14.89
CA GLY A 110 5.90 1.95 13.67
C GLY A 110 6.83 3.08 13.25
N ILE A 111 6.36 3.85 12.28
CA ILE A 111 7.05 5.01 11.74
C ILE A 111 6.19 6.23 11.97
N VAL A 112 6.81 7.30 12.44
CA VAL A 112 6.17 8.62 12.64
C VAL A 112 6.84 9.60 11.69
N TYR A 113 6.03 10.40 11.01
CA TYR A 113 6.48 11.50 10.18
C TYR A 113 6.26 12.80 10.96
N GLU A 114 7.34 13.54 11.17
CA GLU A 114 7.30 14.77 11.98
C GLU A 114 6.78 15.96 11.17
N GLU A 115 6.95 15.92 9.85
CA GLU A 115 6.52 16.98 8.94
C GLU A 115 5.66 16.43 7.80
N ASN A 116 4.60 17.18 7.50
CA ASN A 116 3.86 17.06 6.26
C ASN A 116 4.30 18.16 5.27
N PHE A 117 4.08 17.92 3.98
CA PHE A 117 4.20 18.96 2.97
C PHE A 117 3.14 20.05 3.22
N LYS A 118 3.55 21.32 3.19
CA LYS A 118 2.63 22.48 3.29
C LYS A 118 1.62 22.50 2.14
N THR A 119 2.08 22.11 0.96
CA THR A 119 1.27 21.98 -0.26
C THR A 119 1.44 20.55 -0.77
N PRO A 120 0.34 19.79 -0.99
CA PRO A 120 0.44 18.44 -1.52
C PRO A 120 1.25 18.40 -2.83
N PRO A 121 2.22 17.49 -2.97
CA PRO A 121 3.17 17.50 -4.10
C PRO A 121 2.50 17.30 -5.46
N TYR A 122 1.35 16.63 -5.49
CA TYR A 122 0.60 16.35 -6.72
C TYR A 122 -0.60 17.28 -6.94
N ARG A 123 -0.77 18.33 -6.12
CA ARG A 123 -1.96 19.19 -6.12
C ARG A 123 -2.30 19.71 -7.52
N ASP A 124 -1.35 20.39 -8.15
CA ASP A 124 -1.59 21.06 -9.43
C ASP A 124 -1.81 20.06 -10.56
N TYR A 125 -1.06 18.96 -10.56
CA TYR A 125 -1.26 17.85 -11.48
C TYR A 125 -2.68 17.28 -11.40
N ILE A 126 -3.17 17.05 -10.18
CA ILE A 126 -4.52 16.51 -9.94
C ILE A 126 -5.59 17.51 -10.36
N LEU A 127 -5.40 18.80 -10.09
CA LEU A 127 -6.30 19.87 -10.51
C LEU A 127 -6.42 19.94 -12.04
N ILE A 128 -5.29 19.95 -12.74
CA ILE A 128 -5.25 19.97 -14.21
C ILE A 128 -6.00 18.76 -14.79
N LEU A 129 -5.73 17.55 -14.30
CA LEU A 129 -6.41 16.33 -14.77
C LEU A 129 -7.91 16.38 -14.52
N ARG A 130 -8.34 16.89 -13.36
CA ARG A 130 -9.76 17.02 -13.00
C ARG A 130 -10.46 17.98 -13.95
N ASP A 131 -9.87 19.13 -14.22
CA ASP A 131 -10.46 20.18 -15.05
C ASP A 131 -10.54 19.76 -16.52
N LEU A 132 -9.48 19.15 -17.05
CA LEU A 132 -9.48 18.54 -18.38
C LEU A 132 -10.53 17.43 -18.51
N ARG A 133 -10.63 16.55 -17.50
CA ARG A 133 -11.64 15.50 -17.51
C ARG A 133 -13.06 16.07 -17.54
N ASN A 134 -13.33 17.09 -16.74
CA ASN A 134 -14.63 17.75 -16.70
C ASN A 134 -14.95 18.48 -18.00
N LYS A 135 -13.95 19.08 -18.65
CA LYS A 135 -14.08 19.63 -20.01
C LYS A 135 -14.47 18.52 -21.00
N TYR A 136 -13.72 17.42 -21.07
CA TYR A 136 -14.01 16.32 -22.00
C TYR A 136 -15.36 15.66 -21.77
N LYS A 137 -15.82 15.56 -20.52
CA LYS A 137 -17.19 15.10 -20.23
C LYS A 137 -18.26 16.00 -20.83
N ARG A 138 -18.09 17.33 -20.74
CA ARG A 138 -19.03 18.32 -21.30
C ARG A 138 -19.05 18.28 -22.83
N GLU A 139 -17.91 18.00 -23.45
CA GLU A 139 -17.76 17.88 -24.91
C GLU A 139 -18.21 16.52 -25.46
N GLY A 140 -18.66 15.58 -24.61
CA GLY A 140 -18.97 14.22 -25.03
C GLY A 140 -17.74 13.39 -25.45
N ASN A 141 -16.53 13.87 -25.19
CA ASN A 141 -15.27 13.18 -25.50
C ASN A 141 -14.97 12.10 -24.46
N ILE A 142 -15.52 10.90 -24.69
CA ILE A 142 -15.39 9.74 -23.79
C ILE A 142 -13.92 9.31 -23.67
N VAL A 143 -13.19 9.27 -24.78
CA VAL A 143 -11.78 8.82 -24.82
C VAL A 143 -10.92 9.76 -23.97
N GLY A 144 -11.01 11.08 -24.21
CA GLY A 144 -10.27 12.08 -23.45
C GLY A 144 -10.58 12.02 -21.94
N SER A 145 -11.85 11.90 -21.57
CA SER A 145 -12.26 11.75 -20.17
C SER A 145 -11.67 10.49 -19.52
N ASN A 146 -11.63 9.37 -20.25
CA ASN A 146 -11.06 8.12 -19.76
C ASN A 146 -9.54 8.18 -19.64
N CYS A 147 -8.84 8.82 -20.58
CA CYS A 147 -7.40 9.06 -20.48
C CYS A 147 -7.04 9.85 -19.22
N MET A 148 -7.76 10.93 -18.92
CA MET A 148 -7.50 11.72 -17.71
C MET A 148 -7.76 10.93 -16.42
N LYS A 149 -8.81 10.09 -16.40
CA LYS A 149 -9.07 9.18 -15.29
C LYS A 149 -7.94 8.17 -15.11
N LEU A 150 -7.45 7.60 -16.21
CA LEU A 150 -6.38 6.61 -16.18
C LEU A 150 -5.08 7.23 -15.64
N LEU A 151 -4.70 8.42 -16.12
CA LEU A 151 -3.52 9.13 -15.63
C LEU A 151 -3.59 9.38 -14.12
N GLY A 152 -4.72 9.89 -13.63
CA GLY A 152 -4.92 10.14 -12.20
C GLY A 152 -4.83 8.87 -11.34
N ASN A 153 -5.44 7.77 -11.80
CA ASN A 153 -5.37 6.48 -11.11
C ASN A 153 -3.97 5.85 -11.16
N SER A 154 -3.25 6.05 -12.26
CA SER A 154 -1.91 5.47 -12.47
C SER A 154 -0.87 6.08 -11.54
N LEU A 155 -1.02 7.37 -11.21
CA LEU A 155 -0.16 8.04 -10.24
C LEU A 155 -0.13 7.28 -8.90
N TYR A 156 -1.30 6.87 -8.40
CA TYR A 156 -1.40 6.13 -7.13
C TYR A 156 -0.64 4.81 -7.20
N GLY A 157 -0.96 4.02 -8.23
CA GLY A 157 -0.38 2.69 -8.41
C GLY A 157 1.14 2.74 -8.58
N LYS A 158 1.67 3.81 -9.19
CA LYS A 158 3.10 4.02 -9.32
C LYS A 158 3.79 4.38 -8.00
N SER A 159 3.17 5.19 -7.16
CA SER A 159 3.76 5.57 -5.86
C SER A 159 3.90 4.39 -4.87
N ILE A 160 3.07 3.35 -5.00
CA ILE A 160 3.13 2.15 -4.15
C ILE A 160 3.70 0.92 -4.88
N GLN A 161 4.26 1.12 -6.08
CA GLN A 161 4.77 0.02 -6.88
C GLN A 161 5.96 -0.62 -6.14
N LYS A 162 5.87 -1.93 -5.88
CA LYS A 162 7.01 -2.68 -5.35
C LYS A 162 8.15 -2.67 -6.34
N ASP A 163 9.35 -2.46 -5.84
CA ASP A 163 10.56 -2.62 -6.63
C ASP A 163 10.62 -4.04 -7.18
N ARG A 164 10.81 -4.11 -8.50
CA ARG A 164 11.04 -5.37 -9.19
C ARG A 164 12.53 -5.46 -9.43
N ASN A 165 13.17 -6.40 -8.76
CA ASN A 165 14.60 -6.67 -8.90
C ASN A 165 14.87 -7.80 -9.88
N THR A 166 13.82 -8.40 -10.46
CA THR A 166 13.93 -9.49 -11.41
C THR A 166 13.07 -9.28 -12.66
N ARG A 167 13.53 -9.87 -13.77
CA ARG A 167 12.83 -10.00 -15.04
C ARG A 167 12.69 -11.47 -15.39
N ASN A 168 11.59 -11.76 -16.05
CA ASN A 168 11.32 -13.09 -16.55
C ASN A 168 11.52 -13.08 -18.06
N HIS A 169 12.23 -14.08 -18.54
CA HIS A 169 12.52 -14.29 -19.94
C HIS A 169 12.06 -15.68 -20.36
N LEU A 170 11.72 -15.82 -21.64
CA LEU A 170 11.57 -17.10 -22.30
C LEU A 170 12.74 -17.24 -23.26
N TRP A 171 13.71 -18.09 -22.92
CA TRP A 171 14.93 -18.30 -23.71
C TRP A 171 14.94 -19.69 -24.31
N ASN A 172 15.39 -19.81 -25.55
CA ASN A 172 15.73 -21.12 -26.11
C ASN A 172 17.08 -21.60 -25.56
N GLU A 173 17.44 -22.87 -25.80
CA GLU A 173 18.66 -23.46 -25.25
C GLU A 173 19.93 -22.69 -25.63
N VAL A 174 20.05 -22.28 -26.89
CA VAL A 174 21.22 -21.51 -27.38
C VAL A 174 21.32 -20.17 -26.66
N THR A 175 20.20 -19.44 -26.53
CA THR A 175 20.16 -18.14 -25.85
C THR A 175 20.42 -18.29 -24.36
N PHE A 176 19.88 -19.35 -23.75
CA PHE A 176 20.11 -19.64 -22.33
C PHE A 176 21.59 -19.90 -22.06
N GLN A 177 22.23 -20.79 -22.81
CA GLN A 177 23.65 -21.09 -22.65
C GLN A 177 24.53 -19.85 -22.89
N ALA A 178 24.24 -19.05 -23.91
CA ALA A 178 25.02 -17.86 -24.23
C ALA A 178 24.90 -16.73 -23.18
N ASN A 179 23.79 -16.68 -22.44
CA ASN A 179 23.50 -15.63 -21.46
C ASN A 179 23.42 -16.17 -20.02
N PHE A 180 23.89 -17.41 -19.77
CA PHE A 180 23.89 -17.99 -18.44
C PHE A 180 25.03 -17.39 -17.61
N ASP A 181 24.67 -16.54 -16.66
CA ASP A 181 25.63 -15.87 -15.79
C ASP A 181 25.10 -15.77 -14.34
N SER A 182 25.85 -15.06 -13.49
CA SER A 182 25.51 -14.85 -12.07
C SER A 182 24.24 -14.03 -11.85
N HIS A 183 23.67 -13.41 -12.88
CA HIS A 183 22.40 -12.69 -12.79
C HIS A 183 21.21 -13.63 -12.95
N VAL A 184 21.38 -14.83 -13.51
CA VAL A 184 20.32 -15.84 -13.52
C VAL A 184 20.06 -16.30 -12.09
N LYS A 185 18.85 -16.02 -11.60
CA LYS A 185 18.44 -16.37 -10.23
C LYS A 185 17.74 -17.73 -10.19
N ASN A 186 16.90 -18.00 -11.17
CA ASN A 186 16.18 -19.26 -11.29
C ASN A 186 15.89 -19.56 -12.76
N TYR A 187 15.77 -20.84 -13.12
CA TYR A 187 15.31 -21.25 -14.43
C TYR A 187 14.55 -22.57 -14.36
N GLU A 188 13.58 -22.73 -15.25
CA GLU A 188 12.76 -23.94 -15.38
C GLU A 188 12.61 -24.28 -16.86
N LYS A 189 12.90 -25.54 -17.22
CA LYS A 189 12.67 -26.02 -18.58
C LYS A 189 11.17 -26.25 -18.75
N ILE A 190 10.52 -25.45 -19.62
CA ILE A 190 9.07 -25.56 -19.85
C ILE A 190 8.77 -26.68 -20.86
N ASN A 191 9.62 -26.80 -21.89
CA ASN A 191 9.52 -27.81 -22.94
C ASN A 191 10.90 -28.09 -23.54
N ASP A 192 10.97 -28.95 -24.55
CA ASP A 192 12.24 -29.38 -25.15
C ASP A 192 13.10 -28.24 -25.68
N THR A 193 12.49 -27.12 -26.04
CA THR A 193 13.14 -26.00 -26.74
C THR A 193 13.30 -24.74 -25.91
N GLN A 194 12.61 -24.60 -24.77
CA GLN A 194 12.47 -23.33 -24.05
C GLN A 194 12.62 -23.46 -22.54
N TYR A 195 13.21 -22.42 -21.98
CA TYR A 195 13.44 -22.21 -20.56
C TYR A 195 12.74 -20.92 -20.11
N PHE A 196 11.97 -21.00 -19.02
CA PHE A 196 11.59 -19.85 -18.23
C PHE A 196 12.80 -19.44 -17.40
N VAL A 197 13.26 -18.20 -17.50
CA VAL A 197 14.47 -17.73 -16.82
C VAL A 197 14.15 -16.46 -16.05
N GLU A 198 14.37 -16.48 -14.74
CA GLU A 198 14.31 -15.30 -13.88
C GLU A 198 15.73 -14.74 -13.70
N THR A 199 15.94 -13.51 -14.17
CA THR A 199 17.23 -12.80 -14.07
C THR A 199 17.13 -11.59 -13.15
N LYS A 200 18.17 -11.31 -12.36
CA LYS A 200 18.30 -10.07 -11.60
C LYS A 200 18.51 -8.89 -12.54
N ILE A 201 17.85 -7.77 -12.26
CA ILE A 201 18.05 -6.51 -12.98
C ILE A 201 19.36 -5.90 -12.50
N LYS A 202 20.27 -5.57 -13.42
CA LYS A 202 21.45 -4.76 -13.11
C LYS A 202 20.98 -3.38 -12.64
N GLU A 203 21.34 -3.01 -11.42
CA GLU A 203 21.21 -1.63 -10.95
C GLU A 203 22.09 -0.78 -11.88
N LYS A 204 21.48 0.16 -12.60
CA LYS A 204 22.27 1.22 -13.23
C LYS A 204 22.64 2.17 -12.10
N GLU A 205 23.93 2.35 -11.85
CA GLU A 205 24.42 3.45 -11.02
C GLU A 205 23.84 4.74 -11.59
N ILE A 206 22.98 5.40 -10.81
CA ILE A 206 22.54 6.75 -11.11
C ILE A 206 23.63 7.65 -10.54
N THR A 207 24.54 8.11 -11.39
CA THR A 207 25.45 9.20 -11.03
C THR A 207 24.64 10.46 -10.80
N ALA A 208 24.75 11.03 -9.60
CA ALA A 208 24.17 12.31 -9.22
C ALA A 208 24.89 13.49 -9.89
#